data_AF-A0A2G9YCE3-F1
#
_entry.id   AF-A0A2G9YCE3-F1
#
_cell.length_a   1.000
_cell.length_b   1.000
_cell.length_c   1.000
_cell.angle_alpha   90.00
_cell.angle_beta   90.00
_cell.angle_gamma   90.00
#
_symmetry.space_group_name_H-M   'P 1'
#
loop_
_entity.id
_entity.type
_entity.pdbx_description
1 polymer ?
#
loop_
_entity_poly.entity_id
_entity_poly.type
_entity_poly.pdbx_seq_one_letter_code
_entity_poly.pdbx_strand_id
1 'polypeptide(L)'
;MKAEKKAVPMREQPAEKRIKNFEEVPLGYSEEEAVREASRCLQCKKKPCVAGCPVQIDIPAFIKVLREGDFQKGMDLLHQNNFLPAVTGRVCPQEEQCQMVCVMGKAGDPISVGALERFLADWYLKQHQGISSIEGSPLAGEKKEPVKKIAVVGSGPAGLTCAAELAKKGYEVTIFEGFHKMGGVLIYGIPEFRLPKSIVASEIEFLKKLGVRFATNVLVGRALTIEDMFREGYQAVFIGAGAGLPQFMNVPGENLAGIYSANEYLTRVNLMKAYLFPGYDTPVKVGKKVA
;
A
#
# COMPACT_ATOMS: atom_id res chain seq x y z
N MET A 1 -16.18 -30.83 11.02
CA MET A 1 -14.70 -30.78 10.95
C MET A 1 -14.21 -29.87 12.06
N LYS A 2 -13.25 -30.31 12.88
CA LYS A 2 -12.67 -29.46 13.95
C LYS A 2 -11.72 -28.47 13.27
N ALA A 3 -11.95 -27.17 13.42
CA ALA A 3 -11.12 -26.15 12.78
C ALA A 3 -9.68 -26.22 13.32
N GLU A 4 -8.69 -26.12 12.42
CA GLU A 4 -7.28 -26.12 12.78
C GLU A 4 -6.94 -24.86 13.58
N LYS A 5 -6.32 -25.03 14.75
CA LYS A 5 -6.09 -23.95 15.69
C LYS A 5 -4.83 -23.14 15.40
N LYS A 6 -3.84 -23.72 14.73
CA LYS A 6 -2.58 -23.04 14.39
C LYS A 6 -2.68 -22.40 13.02
N ALA A 7 -2.09 -21.22 12.88
CA ALA A 7 -1.98 -20.57 11.59
C ALA A 7 -1.03 -21.31 10.66
N VAL A 8 -1.38 -21.28 9.37
CA VAL A 8 -0.44 -21.67 8.33
C VAL A 8 0.75 -20.71 8.41
N PRO A 9 1.97 -21.20 8.64
CA PRO A 9 3.11 -20.30 8.77
C PRO A 9 3.41 -19.62 7.43
N MET A 10 3.70 -18.32 7.49
CA MET A 10 4.21 -17.57 6.34
C MET A 10 5.62 -18.05 6.00
N ARG A 11 5.87 -18.38 4.74
CA ARG A 11 7.22 -18.68 4.27
C ARG A 11 8.04 -17.39 4.25
N GLU A 12 9.26 -17.45 4.76
CA GLU A 12 10.17 -16.30 4.82
C GLU A 12 11.54 -16.65 4.23
N GLN A 13 12.25 -15.62 3.78
CA GLN A 13 13.67 -15.77 3.47
C GLN A 13 14.48 -16.20 4.72
N PRO A 14 15.46 -17.11 4.57
CA PRO A 14 16.40 -17.44 5.65
C PRO A 14 17.12 -16.21 6.18
N ALA A 15 17.37 -16.18 7.50
CA ALA A 15 17.99 -15.05 8.19
C ALA A 15 19.33 -14.65 7.56
N GLU A 16 20.17 -15.65 7.26
CA GLU A 16 21.53 -15.47 6.72
C GLU A 16 21.53 -14.87 5.31
N LYS A 17 20.41 -15.00 4.59
CA LYS A 17 20.20 -14.40 3.26
C LYS A 17 19.59 -13.01 3.37
N ARG A 18 18.49 -12.85 4.12
CA ARG A 18 17.70 -11.61 4.16
C ARG A 18 18.43 -10.40 4.76
N ILE A 19 19.43 -10.62 5.60
CA ILE A 19 20.26 -9.53 6.14
C ILE A 19 21.22 -8.92 5.10
N LYS A 20 21.37 -9.54 3.92
CA LYS A 20 22.34 -9.15 2.89
C LYS A 20 21.68 -8.55 1.64
N ASN A 21 20.36 -8.43 1.62
CA ASN A 21 19.61 -7.94 0.47
C ASN A 21 18.40 -7.10 0.91
N PHE A 22 17.71 -6.52 -0.06
CA PHE A 22 16.51 -5.72 0.13
C PHE A 22 15.26 -6.38 -0.48
N GLU A 23 15.35 -7.65 -0.84
CA GLU A 23 14.23 -8.42 -1.37
C GLU A 23 13.19 -8.70 -0.27
N GLU A 24 11.94 -8.91 -0.67
CA GLU A 24 10.83 -9.10 0.26
C GLU A 24 11.06 -10.30 1.19
N VAL A 25 10.96 -10.09 2.51
CA VAL A 25 11.22 -11.15 3.50
C VAL A 25 10.09 -12.17 3.55
N PRO A 26 8.81 -11.79 3.74
CA PRO A 26 7.72 -12.74 3.70
C PRO A 26 7.38 -13.05 2.24
N LEU A 27 7.41 -14.32 1.86
CA LEU A 27 7.30 -14.77 0.47
C LEU A 27 5.85 -14.93 -0.01
N GLY A 28 4.87 -14.77 0.88
CA GLY A 28 3.46 -14.97 0.58
C GLY A 28 3.05 -16.44 0.56
N TYR A 29 1.73 -16.67 0.59
CA TYR A 29 1.17 -18.01 0.50
C TYR A 29 1.20 -18.56 -0.91
N SER A 30 1.42 -19.86 -1.03
CA SER A 30 0.94 -20.62 -2.19
C SER A 30 -0.59 -20.69 -2.19
N GLU A 31 -1.17 -21.12 -3.30
CA GLU A 31 -2.61 -21.36 -3.38
C GLU A 31 -3.10 -22.36 -2.33
N GLU A 32 -2.40 -23.48 -2.18
CA GLU A 32 -2.71 -24.51 -1.19
C GLU A 32 -2.63 -23.98 0.25
N GLU A 33 -1.60 -23.18 0.55
CA GLU A 33 -1.43 -22.55 1.86
C GLU A 33 -2.55 -21.55 2.16
N ALA A 34 -2.94 -20.74 1.18
CA ALA A 34 -4.01 -19.74 1.30
C ALA A 34 -5.38 -20.41 1.50
N VAL A 35 -5.70 -21.44 0.71
CA VAL A 35 -6.95 -22.20 0.86
C VAL A 35 -7.02 -22.91 2.22
N ARG A 36 -5.89 -23.48 2.70
CA ARG A 36 -5.82 -24.10 4.02
C ARG A 36 -6.05 -23.09 5.14
N GLU A 37 -5.39 -21.93 5.08
CA GLU A 37 -5.58 -20.86 6.07
C GLU A 37 -7.01 -20.29 6.04
N ALA A 38 -7.57 -20.07 4.85
CA ALA A 38 -8.95 -19.63 4.68
C ALA A 38 -9.97 -20.64 5.24
N SER A 39 -9.67 -21.94 5.16
CA SER A 39 -10.50 -23.02 5.72
C SER A 39 -10.62 -22.99 7.23
N ARG A 40 -9.72 -22.29 7.93
CA ARG A 40 -9.81 -22.08 9.39
C ARG A 40 -10.89 -21.07 9.77
N CYS A 41 -11.31 -20.20 8.86
CA CYS A 41 -12.29 -19.15 9.15
C CYS A 41 -13.65 -19.74 9.54
N LEU A 42 -14.13 -19.35 10.72
CA LEU A 42 -15.36 -19.86 11.32
C LEU A 42 -16.65 -19.29 10.69
N GLN A 43 -16.54 -18.39 9.71
CA GLN A 43 -17.69 -17.71 9.09
C GLN A 43 -18.65 -17.12 10.14
N CYS A 44 -18.07 -16.35 11.08
CA CYS A 44 -18.78 -15.83 12.25
C CYS A 44 -19.94 -14.91 11.83
N LYS A 45 -21.17 -15.21 12.29
CA LYS A 45 -22.36 -14.39 11.99
C LYS A 45 -22.22 -12.91 12.40
N LYS A 46 -21.55 -12.63 13.54
CA LYS A 46 -21.34 -11.26 14.05
C LYS A 46 -20.14 -10.52 13.43
N LYS A 47 -19.32 -11.21 12.60
CA LYS A 47 -18.20 -10.65 11.85
C LYS A 47 -17.31 -9.62 12.60
N PRO A 48 -16.79 -9.91 13.82
CA PRO A 48 -16.03 -8.91 14.60
C PRO A 48 -14.79 -8.39 13.86
N CYS A 49 -14.16 -9.22 13.03
CA CYS A 49 -13.03 -8.82 12.18
C CYS A 49 -13.34 -7.64 11.25
N VAL A 50 -14.59 -7.50 10.77
CA VAL A 50 -15.03 -6.39 9.91
C VAL A 50 -15.00 -5.08 10.71
N ALA A 51 -15.49 -5.10 11.95
CA ALA A 51 -15.44 -3.93 12.84
C ALA A 51 -14.00 -3.57 13.25
N GLY A 52 -13.10 -4.55 13.32
CA GLY A 52 -11.67 -4.33 13.57
C GLY A 52 -10.89 -3.82 12.35
N CYS A 53 -11.49 -3.80 11.16
CA CYS A 53 -10.89 -3.24 9.95
C CYS A 53 -11.32 -1.77 9.80
N PRO A 54 -10.39 -0.79 9.72
CA PRO A 54 -10.75 0.62 9.61
C PRO A 54 -11.66 0.97 8.42
N VAL A 55 -11.51 0.23 7.31
CA VAL A 55 -12.31 0.40 6.08
C VAL A 55 -13.44 -0.62 5.93
N GLN A 56 -13.66 -1.44 6.96
CA GLN A 56 -14.77 -2.40 7.06
C GLN A 56 -14.88 -3.37 5.88
N ILE A 57 -13.74 -3.92 5.42
CA ILE A 57 -13.72 -5.02 4.43
C ILE A 57 -14.63 -6.17 4.92
N ASP A 58 -15.47 -6.74 4.06
CA ASP A 58 -16.24 -7.95 4.38
C ASP A 58 -15.34 -9.19 4.39
N ILE A 59 -14.53 -9.29 5.44
CA ILE A 59 -13.50 -10.32 5.61
C ILE A 59 -14.06 -11.74 5.47
N PRO A 60 -15.16 -12.12 6.13
CA PRO A 60 -15.73 -13.45 5.97
C PRO A 60 -16.15 -13.76 4.53
N ALA A 61 -16.65 -12.75 3.79
CA ALA A 61 -17.11 -12.95 2.42
C ALA A 61 -15.96 -13.26 1.46
N PHE A 62 -14.88 -12.45 1.47
CA PHE A 62 -13.75 -12.72 0.56
C PHE A 62 -13.04 -14.03 0.92
N ILE A 63 -12.92 -14.35 2.23
CA ILE A 63 -12.30 -15.61 2.67
C ILE A 63 -13.15 -16.82 2.24
N LYS A 64 -14.48 -16.68 2.22
CA LYS A 64 -15.38 -17.76 1.78
C LYS A 64 -15.12 -18.12 0.31
N VAL A 65 -15.08 -17.13 -0.57
CA VAL A 65 -14.88 -17.36 -2.02
C VAL A 65 -13.44 -17.79 -2.32
N LEU A 66 -12.45 -17.28 -1.58
CA LEU A 66 -11.05 -17.76 -1.65
C LEU A 66 -10.98 -19.25 -1.32
N ARG A 67 -11.64 -19.69 -0.23
CA ARG A 67 -11.70 -21.12 0.13
C ARG A 67 -12.36 -21.98 -0.95
N GLU A 68 -13.28 -21.40 -1.72
CA GLU A 68 -13.99 -22.06 -2.82
C GLU A 68 -13.18 -22.03 -4.14
N GLY A 69 -12.01 -21.39 -4.16
CA GLY A 69 -11.14 -21.27 -5.34
C GLY A 69 -11.47 -20.09 -6.26
N ASP A 70 -12.46 -19.27 -5.91
CA ASP A 70 -12.88 -18.11 -6.69
C ASP A 70 -12.10 -16.86 -6.25
N PHE A 71 -10.82 -16.81 -6.64
CA PHE A 71 -9.89 -15.73 -6.26
C PHE A 71 -10.24 -14.40 -6.93
N GLN A 72 -10.79 -14.42 -8.14
CA GLN A 72 -11.22 -13.21 -8.84
C GLN A 72 -12.30 -12.50 -8.03
N LYS A 73 -13.37 -13.22 -7.65
CA LYS A 73 -14.42 -12.67 -6.80
C LYS A 73 -13.92 -12.23 -5.43
N GLY A 74 -12.92 -12.94 -4.88
CA GLY A 74 -12.24 -12.54 -3.66
C GLY A 74 -11.60 -11.16 -3.79
N MET A 75 -10.91 -10.92 -4.90
CA MET A 75 -10.31 -9.62 -5.22
C MET A 75 -11.36 -8.53 -5.41
N ASP A 76 -12.45 -8.82 -6.13
CA ASP A 76 -13.53 -7.86 -6.35
C ASP A 76 -14.19 -7.42 -5.03
N LEU A 77 -14.37 -8.35 -4.10
CA LEU A 77 -14.86 -8.04 -2.74
C LEU A 77 -13.89 -7.16 -1.95
N LEU A 78 -12.58 -7.33 -2.09
CA LEU A 78 -11.59 -6.44 -1.47
C LEU A 78 -11.69 -5.02 -2.04
N HIS A 79 -11.80 -4.91 -3.36
CA HIS A 79 -11.86 -3.63 -4.08
C HIS A 79 -13.11 -2.80 -3.82
N GLN A 80 -14.15 -3.37 -3.20
CA GLN A 80 -15.34 -2.62 -2.76
C GLN A 80 -15.01 -1.59 -1.67
N ASN A 81 -14.03 -1.89 -0.82
CA ASN A 81 -13.69 -1.08 0.36
C ASN A 81 -12.23 -0.59 0.34
N ASN A 82 -11.35 -1.28 -0.40
CA ASN A 82 -9.93 -1.06 -0.32
C ASN A 82 -9.30 -0.95 -1.71
N PHE A 83 -8.73 0.21 -2.01
CA PHE A 83 -8.00 0.45 -3.26
C PHE A 83 -6.59 -0.16 -3.26
N LEU A 84 -6.01 -0.45 -2.08
CA LEU A 84 -4.61 -0.88 -1.95
C LEU A 84 -4.46 -2.22 -1.21
N PRO A 85 -5.17 -3.30 -1.59
CA PRO A 85 -5.11 -4.59 -0.90
C PRO A 85 -3.70 -5.19 -0.92
N ALA A 86 -2.95 -5.04 -2.02
CA ALA A 86 -1.57 -5.50 -2.12
C ALA A 86 -0.63 -4.79 -1.13
N VAL A 87 -0.93 -3.54 -0.74
CA VAL A 87 -0.16 -2.77 0.24
C VAL A 87 -0.60 -3.10 1.65
N THR A 88 -1.89 -2.96 1.94
CA THR A 88 -2.49 -3.15 3.27
C THR A 88 -2.34 -4.57 3.79
N GLY A 89 -2.44 -5.59 2.92
CA GLY A 89 -2.14 -6.98 3.28
C GLY A 89 -0.69 -7.21 3.76
N ARG A 90 0.24 -6.32 3.38
CA ARG A 90 1.66 -6.35 3.80
C ARG A 90 1.97 -5.50 5.02
N VAL A 91 1.31 -4.35 5.17
CA VAL A 91 1.77 -3.30 6.09
C VAL A 91 0.79 -2.94 7.20
N CYS A 92 -0.49 -3.34 7.11
CA CYS A 92 -1.41 -3.11 8.22
C CYS A 92 -0.90 -3.82 9.49
N PRO A 93 -0.97 -3.19 10.67
CA PRO A 93 -0.72 -3.85 11.95
C PRO A 93 -1.95 -4.69 12.31
N GLN A 94 -2.11 -5.86 11.68
CA GLN A 94 -3.35 -6.62 11.81
C GLN A 94 -3.59 -7.13 13.24
N GLU A 95 -2.52 -7.32 14.01
CA GLU A 95 -2.49 -7.61 15.44
C GLU A 95 -3.15 -6.54 16.31
N GLU A 96 -3.29 -5.31 15.79
CA GLU A 96 -4.02 -4.19 16.40
C GLU A 96 -5.36 -3.90 15.71
N GLN A 97 -5.71 -4.68 14.69
CA GLN A 97 -6.88 -4.45 13.83
C GLN A 97 -7.73 -5.72 13.70
N CYS A 98 -7.94 -6.21 12.47
CA CYS A 98 -8.88 -7.27 12.16
C CYS A 98 -8.53 -8.61 12.82
N GLN A 99 -7.25 -8.90 13.07
CA GLN A 99 -6.81 -10.14 13.71
C GLN A 99 -6.96 -10.09 15.23
N MET A 100 -6.79 -8.91 15.85
CA MET A 100 -6.98 -8.70 17.30
C MET A 100 -8.35 -9.20 17.79
N VAL A 101 -9.38 -8.93 17.00
CA VAL A 101 -10.78 -9.21 17.33
C VAL A 101 -11.29 -10.54 16.77
N CYS A 102 -10.41 -11.33 16.14
CA CYS A 102 -10.78 -12.60 15.52
C CYS A 102 -11.20 -13.64 16.56
N VAL A 103 -12.36 -14.28 16.37
CA VAL A 103 -12.88 -15.29 17.30
C VAL A 103 -11.95 -16.51 17.41
N MET A 104 -11.26 -16.89 16.32
CA MET A 104 -10.28 -17.99 16.34
C MET A 104 -9.12 -17.71 17.30
N GLY A 105 -8.72 -16.44 17.42
CA GLY A 105 -7.67 -15.96 18.33
C GLY A 105 -7.94 -16.25 19.81
N LYS A 106 -9.19 -16.57 20.20
CA LYS A 106 -9.53 -16.94 21.58
C LYS A 106 -9.15 -18.38 21.93
N ALA A 107 -8.97 -19.25 20.94
CA ALA A 107 -8.75 -20.68 21.12
C ALA A 107 -7.50 -21.24 20.42
N GLY A 108 -6.79 -20.38 19.67
CA GLY A 108 -5.62 -20.66 18.85
C GLY A 108 -5.14 -19.36 18.20
N ASP A 109 -4.47 -19.45 17.05
CA ASP A 109 -4.01 -18.27 16.32
C ASP A 109 -5.18 -17.62 15.57
N PRO A 110 -5.24 -16.28 15.44
CA PRO A 110 -6.24 -15.64 14.60
C PRO A 110 -6.12 -16.08 13.13
N ILE A 111 -7.15 -15.80 12.33
CA ILE A 111 -7.06 -15.99 10.88
C ILE A 111 -6.08 -14.96 10.33
N SER A 112 -5.16 -15.38 9.48
CA SER A 112 -4.13 -14.54 8.87
C SER A 112 -4.71 -13.66 7.75
N VAL A 113 -5.64 -12.78 8.11
CA VAL A 113 -6.44 -11.96 7.16
C VAL A 113 -5.55 -11.18 6.20
N GLY A 114 -4.49 -10.53 6.71
CA GLY A 114 -3.56 -9.77 5.88
C GLY A 114 -2.81 -10.62 4.86
N ALA A 115 -2.43 -11.85 5.24
CA ALA A 115 -1.77 -12.78 4.34
C ALA A 115 -2.72 -13.30 3.24
N LEU A 116 -4.00 -13.51 3.55
CA LEU A 116 -5.02 -13.89 2.57
C LEU A 116 -5.37 -12.73 1.62
N GLU A 117 -5.49 -11.50 2.15
CA GLU A 117 -5.65 -10.28 1.36
C GLU A 117 -4.47 -10.08 0.39
N ARG A 118 -3.23 -10.20 0.92
CA ARG A 118 -2.02 -10.17 0.11
C ARG A 118 -2.03 -11.25 -0.98
N PHE A 119 -2.38 -12.49 -0.64
CA PHE A 119 -2.42 -13.60 -1.59
C PHE A 119 -3.35 -13.28 -2.77
N LEU A 120 -4.57 -12.80 -2.51
CA LEU A 120 -5.52 -12.45 -3.56
C LEU A 120 -4.97 -11.34 -4.46
N ALA A 121 -4.37 -10.31 -3.87
CA ALA A 121 -3.81 -9.21 -4.64
C ALA A 121 -2.59 -9.62 -5.47
N ASP A 122 -1.68 -10.42 -4.90
CA ASP A 122 -0.50 -10.95 -5.61
C ASP A 122 -0.91 -11.90 -6.74
N TRP A 123 -1.90 -12.77 -6.48
CA TRP A 123 -2.49 -13.64 -7.51
C TRP A 123 -3.09 -12.81 -8.64
N TYR A 124 -3.88 -11.78 -8.31
CA TYR A 124 -4.52 -10.92 -9.29
C TYR A 124 -3.50 -10.23 -10.20
N LEU A 125 -2.46 -9.61 -9.60
CA LEU A 125 -1.37 -9.00 -10.36
C LEU A 125 -0.68 -10.02 -11.29
N LYS A 126 -0.46 -11.25 -10.82
CA LYS A 126 0.15 -12.31 -11.66
C LYS A 126 -0.71 -12.64 -12.89
N GLN A 127 -2.03 -12.72 -12.73
CA GLN A 127 -2.95 -12.99 -13.85
C GLN A 127 -3.05 -11.81 -14.83
N HIS A 128 -2.84 -10.58 -14.36
CA HIS A 128 -3.01 -9.34 -15.13
C HIS A 128 -1.68 -8.69 -15.53
N GLN A 129 -0.64 -9.49 -15.78
CA GLN A 129 0.67 -9.04 -16.24
C GLN A 129 1.33 -7.97 -15.33
N GLY A 130 1.09 -8.06 -14.03
CA GLY A 130 1.63 -7.16 -13.02
C GLY A 130 0.95 -5.80 -12.93
N ILE A 131 -0.20 -5.62 -13.58
CA ILE A 131 -0.93 -4.34 -13.53
C ILE A 131 -2.20 -4.51 -12.69
N SER A 132 -2.39 -3.60 -11.73
CA SER A 132 -3.62 -3.54 -10.95
C SER A 132 -4.79 -3.10 -11.83
N SER A 133 -5.98 -3.57 -11.49
CA SER A 133 -7.22 -3.14 -12.12
C SER A 133 -8.40 -3.50 -11.25
N ILE A 134 -9.51 -2.80 -11.48
CA ILE A 134 -10.80 -3.08 -10.85
C ILE A 134 -11.77 -3.33 -11.99
N GLU A 135 -12.32 -4.54 -12.06
CA GLU A 135 -13.25 -4.94 -13.12
C GLU A 135 -14.41 -3.95 -13.24
N GLY A 136 -14.81 -3.64 -14.48
CA GLY A 136 -15.90 -2.71 -14.76
C GLY A 136 -15.59 -1.23 -14.47
N SER A 137 -14.36 -0.88 -14.10
CA SER A 137 -13.99 0.54 -13.97
C SER A 137 -14.02 1.23 -15.34
N PRO A 138 -14.68 2.40 -15.46
CA PRO A 138 -14.71 3.13 -16.73
C PRO A 138 -13.28 3.52 -17.09
N LEU A 139 -12.81 3.04 -18.24
CA LEU A 139 -11.53 3.45 -18.80
C LEU A 139 -11.63 4.90 -19.28
N ALA A 140 -10.48 5.56 -19.42
CA ALA A 140 -10.41 6.91 -19.94
C ALA A 140 -11.14 7.01 -21.30
N GLY A 141 -12.31 7.68 -21.34
CA GLY A 141 -13.09 7.87 -22.57
C GLY A 141 -14.60 8.07 -22.38
N GLU A 142 -15.19 7.56 -21.29
CA GLU A 142 -16.65 7.65 -21.05
C GLU A 142 -17.04 8.86 -20.17
N LYS A 143 -16.49 10.04 -20.46
CA LYS A 143 -16.78 11.22 -19.64
C LYS A 143 -17.97 11.99 -20.22
N LYS A 144 -19.04 12.11 -19.44
CA LYS A 144 -20.16 13.01 -19.77
C LYS A 144 -19.71 14.45 -19.55
N GLU A 145 -19.83 15.27 -20.59
CA GLU A 145 -19.58 16.71 -20.50
C GLU A 145 -20.70 17.43 -19.71
N PRO A 146 -20.40 18.47 -18.92
CA PRO A 146 -19.07 19.03 -18.66
C PRO A 146 -18.27 18.26 -17.60
N VAL A 147 -17.00 17.97 -17.88
CA VAL A 147 -16.10 17.29 -16.93
C VAL A 147 -15.52 18.28 -15.92
N LYS A 148 -15.72 18.04 -14.61
CA LYS A 148 -15.12 18.86 -13.56
C LYS A 148 -13.67 18.43 -13.29
N LYS A 149 -12.76 19.41 -13.20
CA LYS A 149 -11.33 19.21 -12.89
C LYS A 149 -11.08 19.24 -11.38
N ILE A 150 -10.34 18.28 -10.84
CA ILE A 150 -10.01 18.15 -9.43
C ILE A 150 -8.49 18.01 -9.27
N ALA A 151 -7.91 18.80 -8.35
CA ALA A 151 -6.51 18.70 -7.99
C ALA A 151 -6.34 17.86 -6.72
N VAL A 152 -5.33 17.00 -6.70
CA VAL A 152 -4.94 16.18 -5.54
C VAL A 152 -3.50 16.54 -5.20
N VAL A 153 -3.26 17.10 -4.02
CA VAL A 153 -1.93 17.50 -3.54
C VAL A 153 -1.36 16.40 -2.66
N GLY A 154 -0.29 15.75 -3.14
CA GLY A 154 0.39 14.63 -2.51
C GLY A 154 -0.04 13.28 -3.09
N SER A 155 0.94 12.42 -3.39
CA SER A 155 0.74 11.10 -4.01
C SER A 155 0.86 9.92 -3.05
N GLY A 156 0.69 10.16 -1.74
CA GLY A 156 0.62 9.09 -0.75
C GLY A 156 -0.65 8.25 -0.89
N PRO A 157 -0.85 7.24 -0.01
CA PRO A 157 -2.03 6.36 -0.05
C PRO A 157 -3.36 7.10 -0.14
N ALA A 158 -3.52 8.18 0.62
CA ALA A 158 -4.73 9.01 0.60
C ALA A 158 -4.97 9.68 -0.76
N GLY A 159 -3.93 10.26 -1.36
CA GLY A 159 -4.03 10.92 -2.67
C GLY A 159 -4.30 9.94 -3.81
N LEU A 160 -3.62 8.79 -3.81
CA LEU A 160 -3.84 7.73 -4.80
C LEU A 160 -5.28 7.20 -4.75
N THR A 161 -5.77 6.87 -3.55
CA THR A 161 -7.15 6.39 -3.36
C THR A 161 -8.18 7.46 -3.72
N CYS A 162 -7.98 8.71 -3.29
CA CYS A 162 -8.87 9.82 -3.65
C CYS A 162 -8.95 10.00 -5.17
N ALA A 163 -7.80 9.97 -5.85
CA ALA A 163 -7.76 10.08 -7.30
C ALA A 163 -8.45 8.92 -8.01
N ALA A 164 -8.28 7.68 -7.52
CA ALA A 164 -8.97 6.51 -8.05
C ALA A 164 -10.49 6.68 -8.00
N GLU A 165 -11.03 7.02 -6.82
CA GLU A 165 -12.48 7.15 -6.61
C GLU A 165 -13.09 8.30 -7.40
N LEU A 166 -12.36 9.42 -7.53
CA LEU A 166 -12.79 10.53 -8.37
C LEU A 166 -12.72 10.17 -9.86
N ALA A 167 -11.68 9.49 -10.32
CA ALA A 167 -11.56 9.07 -11.71
C ALA A 167 -12.68 8.10 -12.11
N LYS A 168 -13.01 7.12 -11.27
CA LYS A 168 -14.14 6.20 -11.47
C LYS A 168 -15.49 6.91 -11.55
N LYS A 169 -15.64 8.06 -10.88
CA LYS A 169 -16.83 8.91 -10.95
C LYS A 169 -16.85 9.85 -12.16
N GLY A 170 -15.84 9.77 -13.04
CA GLY A 170 -15.75 10.52 -14.29
C GLY A 170 -15.06 11.88 -14.18
N TYR A 171 -14.50 12.24 -13.03
CA TYR A 171 -13.79 13.51 -12.87
C TYR A 171 -12.45 13.55 -13.64
N GLU A 172 -12.01 14.73 -14.05
CA GLU A 172 -10.63 14.93 -14.51
C GLU A 172 -9.73 15.20 -13.32
N VAL A 173 -8.87 14.25 -12.96
CA VAL A 173 -8.03 14.34 -11.77
C VAL A 173 -6.57 14.52 -12.16
N THR A 174 -5.89 15.47 -11.51
CA THR A 174 -4.43 15.61 -11.57
C THR A 174 -3.83 15.52 -10.18
N ILE A 175 -2.87 14.62 -9.98
CA ILE A 175 -2.08 14.51 -8.75
C ILE A 175 -0.80 15.33 -8.88
N PHE A 176 -0.56 16.21 -7.93
CA PHE A 176 0.65 17.02 -7.78
C PHE A 176 1.52 16.47 -6.65
N GLU A 177 2.79 16.17 -6.94
CA GLU A 177 3.73 15.55 -6.00
C GLU A 177 5.04 16.34 -5.94
N GLY A 178 5.53 16.57 -4.73
CA GLY A 178 6.77 17.32 -4.49
C GLY A 178 8.02 16.54 -4.89
N PHE A 179 8.02 15.21 -4.75
CA PHE A 179 9.13 14.36 -5.19
C PHE A 179 9.08 14.04 -6.70
N HIS A 180 10.20 13.53 -7.20
CA HIS A 180 10.35 13.01 -8.57
C HIS A 180 9.69 11.65 -8.79
N LYS A 181 9.14 11.02 -7.74
CA LYS A 181 8.37 9.76 -7.80
C LYS A 181 7.08 9.86 -7.00
N MET A 182 6.04 9.21 -7.51
CA MET A 182 4.73 9.08 -6.86
C MET A 182 4.74 7.97 -5.79
N GLY A 183 3.88 8.07 -4.78
CA GLY A 183 3.61 7.00 -3.79
C GLY A 183 3.89 7.39 -2.33
N GLY A 184 4.46 8.57 -2.09
CA GLY A 184 4.74 9.07 -0.74
C GLY A 184 5.55 8.08 0.11
N VAL A 185 5.11 7.83 1.35
CA VAL A 185 5.78 6.92 2.30
C VAL A 185 5.93 5.50 1.77
N LEU A 186 5.09 5.07 0.83
CA LEU A 186 5.18 3.75 0.20
C LEU A 186 6.46 3.60 -0.64
N ILE A 187 7.02 4.72 -1.14
CA ILE A 187 8.26 4.74 -1.90
C ILE A 187 9.45 5.15 -1.05
N TYR A 188 9.38 6.28 -0.33
CA TYR A 188 10.55 6.80 0.37
C TYR A 188 10.71 6.26 1.80
N GLY A 189 9.65 5.76 2.43
CA GLY A 189 9.64 5.38 3.84
C GLY A 189 9.74 3.88 4.08
N ILE A 190 8.73 3.12 3.65
CA ILE A 190 8.66 1.68 3.87
C ILE A 190 9.72 1.01 2.99
N PRO A 191 10.61 0.14 3.49
CA PRO A 191 11.64 -0.49 2.67
C PRO A 191 11.13 -1.57 1.70
N GLU A 192 11.93 -1.85 0.67
CA GLU A 192 11.66 -2.88 -0.36
C GLU A 192 11.44 -4.27 0.25
N PHE A 193 12.18 -4.62 1.30
CA PHE A 193 12.09 -5.92 1.96
C PHE A 193 10.75 -6.17 2.67
N ARG A 194 9.91 -5.14 2.80
CA ARG A 194 8.56 -5.20 3.38
C ARG A 194 7.47 -4.85 2.37
N LEU A 195 7.72 -3.88 1.50
CA LEU A 195 6.80 -3.45 0.45
C LEU A 195 7.56 -3.23 -0.86
N PRO A 196 7.50 -4.20 -1.79
CA PRO A 196 8.15 -4.09 -3.08
C PRO A 196 7.64 -2.87 -3.88
N LYS A 197 8.54 -2.10 -4.48
CA LYS A 197 8.19 -0.87 -5.22
C LYS A 197 7.38 -1.17 -6.47
N SER A 198 7.51 -2.37 -7.01
CA SER A 198 6.69 -2.86 -8.12
C SER A 198 5.19 -2.83 -7.81
N ILE A 199 4.79 -3.12 -6.56
CA ILE A 199 3.39 -3.06 -6.13
C ILE A 199 2.86 -1.63 -6.18
N VAL A 200 3.64 -0.65 -5.72
CA VAL A 200 3.23 0.75 -5.78
C VAL A 200 3.17 1.23 -7.24
N ALA A 201 4.12 0.79 -8.07
CA ALA A 201 4.14 1.09 -9.49
C ALA A 201 2.90 0.53 -10.22
N SER A 202 2.44 -0.68 -9.91
CA SER A 202 1.26 -1.27 -10.52
C SER A 202 -0.02 -0.47 -10.24
N GLU A 203 -0.16 0.07 -9.02
CA GLU A 203 -1.31 0.93 -8.68
C GLU A 203 -1.25 2.29 -9.41
N ILE A 204 -0.06 2.88 -9.56
CA ILE A 204 0.11 4.12 -10.32
C ILE A 204 -0.21 3.89 -11.81
N GLU A 205 0.23 2.77 -12.39
CA GLU A 205 -0.10 2.41 -13.77
C GLU A 205 -1.61 2.20 -13.96
N PHE A 206 -2.30 1.61 -12.97
CA PHE A 206 -3.75 1.52 -13.00
C PHE A 206 -4.42 2.89 -13.03
N LEU A 207 -4.00 3.82 -12.16
CA LEU A 207 -4.52 5.18 -12.15
C LEU A 207 -4.28 5.92 -13.48
N LYS A 208 -3.13 5.70 -14.14
CA LYS A 208 -2.88 6.22 -15.50
C LYS A 208 -3.90 5.68 -16.50
N LYS A 209 -4.24 4.39 -16.45
CA LYS A 209 -5.28 3.77 -17.30
C LYS A 209 -6.68 4.34 -17.02
N LEU A 210 -6.97 4.74 -15.78
CA LEU A 210 -8.18 5.48 -15.43
C LEU A 210 -8.18 6.94 -15.93
N GLY A 211 -7.08 7.41 -16.52
CA GLY A 211 -6.96 8.77 -17.06
C GLY A 211 -6.57 9.82 -16.01
N VAL A 212 -6.05 9.40 -14.86
CA VAL A 212 -5.46 10.32 -13.88
C VAL A 212 -4.16 10.88 -14.44
N ARG A 213 -3.97 12.19 -14.31
CA ARG A 213 -2.74 12.89 -14.69
C ARG A 213 -1.82 13.07 -13.48
N PHE A 214 -0.53 13.19 -13.75
CA PHE A 214 0.51 13.22 -12.73
C PHE A 214 1.49 14.36 -13.01
N ALA A 215 1.75 15.19 -12.01
CA ALA A 215 2.75 16.25 -12.03
C ALA A 215 3.72 16.04 -10.86
N THR A 216 4.92 15.55 -11.14
CA THR A 216 5.99 15.37 -10.16
C THR A 216 6.88 16.61 -10.08
N ASN A 217 7.72 16.70 -9.04
CA ASN A 217 8.57 17.86 -8.77
C ASN A 217 7.80 19.18 -8.60
N VAL A 218 6.54 19.10 -8.14
CA VAL A 218 5.68 20.25 -7.88
C VAL A 218 5.48 20.39 -6.38
N LEU A 219 6.25 21.27 -5.77
CA LEU A 219 6.04 21.65 -4.37
C LEU A 219 4.93 22.70 -4.28
N VAL A 220 3.70 22.25 -4.03
CA VAL A 220 2.55 23.13 -3.80
C VAL A 220 2.79 24.00 -2.55
N GLY A 221 2.51 25.30 -2.65
CA GLY A 221 2.91 26.35 -1.70
C GLY A 221 4.24 27.03 -2.03
N ARG A 222 4.94 26.57 -3.09
CA ARG A 222 6.15 27.22 -3.64
C ARG A 222 6.08 27.36 -5.16
N ALA A 223 5.93 26.24 -5.87
CA ALA A 223 5.86 26.24 -7.33
C ALA A 223 4.47 26.65 -7.85
N LEU A 224 3.42 26.24 -7.13
CA LEU A 224 2.02 26.57 -7.39
C LEU A 224 1.29 26.76 -6.06
N THR A 225 0.40 27.73 -5.98
CA THR A 225 -0.50 27.93 -4.82
C THR A 225 -1.86 27.29 -5.06
N ILE A 226 -2.66 27.13 -4.01
CA ILE A 226 -4.04 26.63 -4.14
C ILE A 226 -4.88 27.61 -4.97
N GLU A 227 -4.62 28.90 -4.81
CA GLU A 227 -5.26 29.98 -5.57
C GLU A 227 -4.91 29.91 -7.06
N ASP A 228 -3.66 29.55 -7.41
CA ASP A 228 -3.28 29.31 -8.81
C ASP A 228 -4.07 28.13 -9.39
N MET A 229 -4.25 27.04 -8.64
CA MET A 229 -5.05 25.89 -9.09
C MET A 229 -6.51 26.29 -9.38
N PHE A 230 -7.14 27.08 -8.51
CA PHE A 230 -8.50 27.56 -8.79
C PHE A 230 -8.53 28.48 -10.03
N ARG A 231 -7.52 29.33 -10.22
CA ARG A 231 -7.37 30.16 -11.43
C ARG A 231 -7.16 29.33 -12.71
N GLU A 232 -6.53 28.17 -12.62
CA GLU A 232 -6.38 27.19 -13.72
C GLU A 232 -7.63 26.34 -13.99
N GLY A 233 -8.73 26.61 -13.27
CA GLY A 233 -10.03 25.99 -13.49
C GLY A 233 -10.25 24.66 -12.76
N TYR A 234 -9.41 24.32 -11.77
CA TYR A 234 -9.74 23.25 -10.83
C TYR A 234 -10.93 23.68 -9.95
N GLN A 235 -11.94 22.81 -9.80
CA GLN A 235 -13.16 23.13 -9.03
C GLN A 235 -13.06 22.69 -7.56
N ALA A 236 -12.13 21.79 -7.25
CA ALA A 236 -11.84 21.38 -5.88
C ALA A 236 -10.38 20.93 -5.76
N VAL A 237 -9.87 21.01 -4.54
CA VAL A 237 -8.51 20.57 -4.18
C VAL A 237 -8.60 19.65 -2.97
N PHE A 238 -8.06 18.44 -3.10
CA PHE A 238 -7.84 17.53 -1.97
C PHE A 238 -6.38 17.63 -1.52
N ILE A 239 -6.15 17.78 -0.21
CA ILE A 239 -4.80 17.90 0.37
C ILE A 239 -4.47 16.61 1.14
N GLY A 240 -3.57 15.81 0.58
CA GLY A 240 -3.04 14.56 1.12
C GLY A 240 -1.52 14.60 1.31
N ALA A 241 -0.97 15.74 1.74
CA ALA A 241 0.48 15.98 1.85
C ALA A 241 1.18 15.15 2.97
N GLY A 242 0.41 14.56 3.88
CA GLY A 242 0.94 13.75 4.98
C GLY A 242 1.70 14.56 6.04
N ALA A 243 2.46 13.86 6.89
CA ALA A 243 3.26 14.43 7.97
C ALA A 243 4.75 14.09 7.78
N GLY A 244 5.39 14.73 6.78
CA GLY A 244 6.74 14.39 6.34
C GLY A 244 7.90 15.11 7.03
N LEU A 245 7.63 16.08 7.93
CA LEU A 245 8.68 16.86 8.60
C LEU A 245 9.21 16.08 9.83
N PRO A 246 10.52 15.80 9.93
CA PRO A 246 11.07 15.12 11.10
C PRO A 246 11.04 16.02 12.34
N GLN A 247 10.98 15.39 13.51
CA GLN A 247 11.16 16.05 14.81
C GLN A 247 12.53 15.65 15.37
N PHE A 248 13.32 16.64 15.76
CA PHE A 248 14.62 16.45 16.42
C PHE A 248 14.48 16.62 17.94
N MET A 249 15.38 15.99 18.71
CA MET A 249 15.29 15.97 20.17
C MET A 249 15.81 17.27 20.81
N ASN A 250 16.54 18.10 20.06
CA ASN A 250 17.22 19.30 20.54
C ASN A 250 18.27 19.00 21.62
N VAL A 251 19.00 17.90 21.46
CA VAL A 251 20.05 17.48 22.41
C VAL A 251 21.45 17.85 21.92
N PRO A 252 22.41 18.12 22.82
CA PRO A 252 23.79 18.39 22.44
C PRO A 252 24.38 17.28 21.58
N GLY A 253 24.95 17.65 20.43
CA GLY A 253 25.59 16.72 19.51
C GLY A 253 24.69 16.08 18.46
N GLU A 254 23.38 16.37 18.41
CA GLU A 254 22.46 15.79 17.40
C GLU A 254 22.78 16.20 15.94
N ASN A 255 23.59 17.25 15.75
CA ASN A 255 24.06 17.73 14.44
C ASN A 255 25.45 17.19 14.06
N LEU A 256 26.01 16.24 14.82
CA LEU A 256 27.30 15.62 14.49
C LEU A 256 27.21 14.72 13.24
N ALA A 257 28.32 14.61 12.51
CA ALA A 257 28.39 13.82 11.30
C ALA A 257 28.10 12.33 11.54
N GLY A 258 27.17 11.78 10.75
CA GLY A 258 26.72 10.39 10.87
C GLY A 258 25.45 10.20 11.71
N ILE A 259 24.90 11.27 12.25
CA ILE A 259 23.54 11.29 12.80
C ILE A 259 22.58 11.64 11.67
N TYR A 260 21.51 10.85 11.54
CA TYR A 260 20.48 11.03 10.53
C TYR A 260 19.11 11.11 11.20
N SER A 261 18.21 11.91 10.63
CA SER A 261 16.79 11.66 10.85
C SER A 261 16.39 10.35 10.16
N ALA A 262 15.40 9.64 10.69
CA ALA A 262 14.85 8.46 10.03
C ALA A 262 14.38 8.80 8.60
N ASN A 263 13.77 9.98 8.41
CA ASN A 263 13.33 10.47 7.12
C ASN A 263 14.50 10.56 6.13
N GLU A 264 15.61 11.22 6.49
CA GLU A 264 16.77 11.32 5.60
C GLU A 264 17.36 9.94 5.28
N TYR A 265 17.58 9.11 6.30
CA TYR A 265 18.18 7.79 6.13
C TYR A 265 17.34 6.90 5.22
N LEU A 266 16.03 6.80 5.48
CA LEU A 266 15.11 6.00 4.68
C LEU A 266 14.93 6.58 3.28
N THR A 267 14.88 7.89 3.10
CA THR A 267 14.82 8.51 1.77
C THR A 267 16.07 8.17 0.95
N ARG A 268 17.28 8.24 1.54
CA ARG A 268 18.51 7.82 0.86
C ARG A 268 18.46 6.34 0.47
N VAL A 269 18.08 5.47 1.41
CA VAL A 269 18.04 4.02 1.17
C VAL A 269 16.98 3.65 0.14
N ASN A 270 15.73 4.11 0.31
CA ASN A 270 14.59 3.61 -0.46
C ASN A 270 14.36 4.40 -1.75
N LEU A 271 14.31 5.74 -1.67
CA LEU A 271 14.00 6.56 -2.84
C LEU A 271 15.22 6.67 -3.76
N MET A 272 16.40 6.90 -3.16
CA MET A 272 17.65 7.13 -3.88
C MET A 272 18.49 5.86 -4.07
N LYS A 273 18.05 4.73 -3.51
CA LYS A 273 18.65 3.40 -3.67
C LYS A 273 20.10 3.31 -3.18
N ALA A 274 20.39 3.90 -2.01
CA ALA A 274 21.72 3.87 -1.40
C ALA A 274 22.33 2.46 -1.26
N TYR A 275 21.49 1.43 -1.13
CA TYR A 275 21.90 0.03 -1.01
C TYR A 275 22.50 -0.57 -2.30
N LEU A 276 22.43 0.15 -3.42
CA LEU A 276 23.03 -0.24 -4.70
C LEU A 276 24.32 0.55 -5.02
N PHE A 277 24.86 1.31 -4.06
CA PHE A 277 26.15 1.99 -4.22
C PHE A 277 27.26 1.00 -4.61
N PRO A 278 28.15 1.31 -5.58
CA PRO A 278 28.35 2.60 -6.23
C PRO A 278 27.47 2.89 -7.47
N GLY A 279 26.48 2.03 -7.79
CA GLY A 279 25.57 2.27 -8.93
C GLY A 279 24.59 3.43 -8.75
N TYR A 280 24.48 4.01 -7.54
CA TYR A 280 23.65 5.16 -7.20
C TYR A 280 24.40 6.09 -6.22
N ASP A 281 24.36 7.41 -6.46
CA ASP A 281 25.24 8.41 -5.82
C ASP A 281 24.77 8.94 -4.46
N THR A 282 24.14 8.12 -3.63
CA THR A 282 23.60 8.55 -2.32
C THR A 282 23.92 7.59 -1.18
N PRO A 283 25.20 7.28 -0.92
CA PRO A 283 25.57 6.29 0.08
C PRO A 283 25.07 6.69 1.47
N VAL A 284 24.82 5.67 2.31
CA VAL A 284 24.64 5.82 3.74
C VAL A 284 25.86 5.26 4.46
N LYS A 285 26.20 5.84 5.62
CA LYS A 285 27.31 5.35 6.43
C LYS A 285 26.89 4.05 7.13
N VAL A 286 27.46 2.93 6.70
CA VAL A 286 27.23 1.62 7.34
C VAL A 286 28.23 1.43 8.48
N GLY A 287 27.73 1.24 9.71
CA GLY A 287 28.55 0.98 10.89
C GLY A 287 29.17 -0.43 10.88
N LYS A 288 30.28 -0.62 11.60
CA LYS A 288 30.91 -1.95 11.78
C LYS A 288 30.06 -2.92 12.62
N LYS A 289 29.15 -2.38 13.43
CA LYS A 289 28.17 -3.11 14.24
C LYS A 289 26.81 -2.48 13.97
N VAL A 290 25.88 -3.29 13.46
CA VAL A 290 24.48 -2.92 13.27
C VAL A 290 23.70 -3.82 14.24
N ALA A 291 22.91 -3.20 15.12
CA ALA A 291 22.07 -3.91 16.09
C ALA A 291 20.79 -4.43 15.42
#